data_AF-A0A815T3G5-F1
#
_entry.id   AF-A0A815T3G5-F1
#
_cell.length_a   1.000
_cell.length_b   1.000
_cell.length_c   1.000
_cell.angle_alpha   90.00
_cell.angle_beta   90.00
_cell.angle_gamma   90.00
#
_symmetry.space_group_name_H-M   'P 1'
#
loop_
_entity.id
_entity.type
_entity.pdbx_description
1 polymer ?
#
loop_
_entity_poly.entity_id
_entity_poly.type
_entity_poly.pdbx_seq_one_letter_code
_entity_poly.pdbx_strand_id
1 'polypeptide(L)'
;MNTQKVVPCMSESSDDEVETNDNDLQSNKKTKKRQKKYWFKQAEFSNADEAQASVELTWSKHYTNRSDTGRKVYYRCKKSKLRGPQCRASIYLLYYADSDKVSMYKTEDVHDHDEQEIRGINESVKRSIQELFNDGITKPKQIIRALQARNVTIPSLIKIKNYLAQYKKKKFGSYIISLGELEEWCKMNLDVPVDENKSFVVSYQIIYEGEDNEGDDDDEDITENKFRIFISSLRLLTIASMSSHINADATYKLIWQGYPVLIIGTTDLNKVFHPFGLAICSNEKTKDFEFIFKSVQVGMQKMKKESLKPTALVADAADAIKNGFKNVFNNEYNQIMCWSHMKTKVENRTIEDFLNYFDNEWIQSNSGWYEGIQFHTPSTNNALEATNRVIKDDGTFRERHVLSRFLTISSTIVHNWSVERDLSSTNAKVFAKEPTICLRLWTSSYQWAKTTKAIICVQSGDSKQYYIPARHLESISQADLKRYTKQKWTSFKFFEKSYDIWCLEMIDGLSWKTSKCNCPAFLKNYICKHMVGMAIRLKICKPPAAAKTIPINSKRKRGRPAKAKPALLVQ
;
A
#
# COMPACT_ATOMS: atom_id res chain seq x y z
N MET A 1 62.43 25.33 -60.43
CA MET A 1 61.11 25.46 -61.10
C MET A 1 60.05 25.50 -60.01
N ASN A 2 59.91 26.60 -59.26
CA ASN A 2 59.23 27.86 -59.62
C ASN A 2 57.74 27.69 -59.97
N THR A 3 56.90 27.71 -58.93
CA THR A 3 55.55 28.27 -58.97
C THR A 3 55.38 29.20 -57.76
N GLN A 4 54.96 30.44 -58.00
CA GLN A 4 55.01 31.52 -57.01
C GLN A 4 53.84 31.47 -56.02
N LYS A 5 54.09 31.96 -54.80
CA LYS A 5 53.05 32.31 -53.82
C LYS A 5 52.25 33.51 -54.31
N VAL A 6 50.94 33.51 -54.08
CA VAL A 6 50.09 34.72 -54.10
C VAL A 6 49.41 34.87 -52.73
N VAL A 7 49.24 36.13 -52.32
CA VAL A 7 49.00 36.57 -50.92
C VAL A 7 47.49 36.63 -50.61
N PRO A 8 47.05 36.35 -49.36
CA PRO A 8 45.64 36.43 -48.98
C PRO A 8 45.20 37.86 -48.64
N CYS A 9 44.00 38.25 -49.11
CA CYS A 9 43.35 39.51 -48.76
C CYS A 9 42.75 39.45 -47.33
N MET A 10 42.95 40.50 -46.53
CA MET A 10 42.30 40.71 -45.24
C MET A 10 41.39 41.93 -45.31
N SER A 11 40.22 41.83 -44.69
CA SER A 11 39.28 42.94 -44.50
C SER A 11 38.83 42.99 -43.04
N GLU A 12 39.17 44.08 -42.35
CA GLU A 12 38.66 44.43 -41.03
C GLU A 12 37.58 45.50 -41.21
N SER A 13 36.52 45.44 -40.41
CA SER A 13 35.55 46.54 -40.28
C SER A 13 35.07 46.63 -38.84
N SER A 14 35.05 47.85 -38.34
CA SER A 14 34.59 48.28 -37.03
C SER A 14 33.09 48.51 -37.03
N ASP A 15 32.43 48.19 -35.91
CA ASP A 15 31.09 48.68 -35.57
C ASP A 15 31.17 49.37 -34.21
N ASP A 16 30.79 50.64 -34.14
CA ASP A 16 30.60 51.41 -32.90
C ASP A 16 29.18 51.17 -32.37
N GLU A 17 29.04 50.72 -31.12
CA GLU A 17 27.74 50.66 -30.43
C GLU A 17 27.64 51.77 -29.38
N VAL A 18 26.50 52.48 -29.38
CA VAL A 18 26.17 53.54 -28.42
C VAL A 18 25.59 52.92 -27.14
N GLU A 19 26.15 53.29 -25.99
CA GLU A 19 25.64 52.87 -24.68
C GLU A 19 24.35 53.61 -24.28
N THR A 20 23.38 52.88 -23.75
CA THR A 20 22.54 53.36 -22.62
C THR A 20 22.18 52.21 -21.68
N ASN A 21 22.61 52.36 -20.43
CA ASN A 21 22.30 51.64 -19.17
C ASN A 21 20.96 50.85 -19.12
N ASP A 22 20.84 49.71 -18.41
CA ASP A 22 21.13 49.61 -16.97
C ASP A 22 21.44 48.19 -16.43
N ASN A 23 22.24 48.20 -15.36
CA ASN A 23 22.48 47.25 -14.26
C ASN A 23 21.53 46.03 -14.05
N ASP A 24 21.96 44.87 -13.53
CA ASP A 24 23.30 44.31 -13.22
C ASP A 24 23.17 42.79 -12.95
N LEU A 25 24.20 41.99 -13.27
CA LEU A 25 24.57 40.68 -12.70
C LEU A 25 25.70 40.04 -13.55
N GLN A 26 26.91 40.61 -13.44
CA GLN A 26 28.07 40.15 -14.20
C GLN A 26 28.48 38.70 -13.86
N SER A 27 28.40 37.80 -14.83
CA SER A 27 29.19 36.55 -14.83
C SER A 27 30.21 36.58 -15.97
N ASN A 28 31.49 36.67 -15.59
CA ASN A 28 32.64 36.87 -16.49
C ASN A 28 32.74 35.81 -17.60
N LYS A 29 32.25 36.13 -18.81
CA LYS A 29 32.46 35.33 -20.03
C LYS A 29 33.61 35.89 -20.84
N LYS A 30 34.82 35.36 -20.61
CA LYS A 30 35.98 35.58 -21.48
C LYS A 30 35.62 35.22 -22.93
N THR A 31 35.57 36.22 -23.82
CA THR A 31 35.33 36.05 -25.26
C THR A 31 36.47 35.23 -25.87
N LYS A 32 36.20 33.96 -26.20
CA LYS A 32 37.17 33.10 -26.89
C LYS A 32 37.46 33.68 -28.28
N LYS A 33 38.71 34.09 -28.53
CA LYS A 33 39.19 34.44 -29.88
C LYS A 33 38.78 33.35 -30.88
N ARG A 34 38.02 33.71 -31.91
CA ARG A 34 37.66 32.80 -33.01
C ARG A 34 38.95 32.32 -33.69
N GLN A 35 39.19 31.01 -33.75
CA GLN A 35 40.29 30.46 -34.55
C GLN A 35 40.07 30.79 -36.03
N LYS A 36 41.12 31.22 -36.71
CA LYS A 36 41.12 31.53 -38.16
C LYS A 36 40.87 30.21 -38.92
N LYS A 37 39.80 30.15 -39.72
CA LYS A 37 39.53 29.01 -40.61
C LYS A 37 40.19 29.25 -41.97
N TYR A 38 40.92 28.25 -42.46
CA TYR A 38 41.46 28.23 -43.81
C TYR A 38 40.45 27.55 -44.76
N TRP A 39 40.31 28.11 -45.95
CA TRP A 39 39.26 27.73 -46.91
C TRP A 39 39.87 27.47 -48.29
N PHE A 40 39.55 26.33 -48.88
CA PHE A 40 40.07 25.90 -50.17
C PHE A 40 38.91 25.79 -51.18
N LYS A 41 39.08 26.35 -52.38
CA LYS A 41 38.10 26.24 -53.47
C LYS A 41 38.09 24.78 -53.95
N GLN A 42 36.95 24.12 -53.84
CA GLN A 42 36.79 22.70 -54.20
C GLN A 42 36.17 22.52 -55.59
N ALA A 43 35.19 23.36 -55.94
CA ALA A 43 34.47 23.28 -57.22
C ALA A 43 33.90 24.65 -57.61
N GLU A 44 33.59 24.79 -58.89
CA GLU A 44 32.88 25.94 -59.47
C GLU A 44 31.76 25.43 -60.37
N PHE A 45 30.57 25.98 -60.19
CA PHE A 45 29.33 25.55 -60.83
C PHE A 45 28.78 26.66 -61.73
N SER A 46 28.06 26.26 -62.77
CA SER A 46 27.56 27.17 -63.81
C SER A 46 26.35 27.98 -63.35
N ASN A 47 25.61 27.46 -62.36
CA ASN A 47 24.38 28.03 -61.83
C ASN A 47 24.20 27.70 -60.34
N ALA A 48 23.19 28.32 -59.73
CA ALA A 48 22.85 28.19 -58.32
C ALA A 48 22.33 26.81 -57.91
N ASP A 49 21.62 26.11 -58.79
CA ASP A 49 20.92 24.88 -58.47
C ASP A 49 21.86 23.67 -58.47
N GLU A 50 22.80 23.59 -59.42
CA GLU A 50 23.92 22.63 -59.40
C GLU A 50 24.74 22.74 -58.10
N ALA A 51 25.09 23.97 -57.72
CA ALA A 51 25.85 24.22 -56.49
C ALA A 51 25.07 23.86 -55.22
N GLN A 52 23.75 24.03 -55.22
CA GLN A 52 22.93 23.66 -54.08
C GLN A 52 22.66 22.14 -54.03
N ALA A 53 22.58 21.47 -55.19
CA ALA A 53 22.50 20.01 -55.29
C ALA A 53 23.80 19.31 -54.89
N SER A 54 24.97 19.94 -55.11
CA SER A 54 26.27 19.40 -54.68
C SER A 54 26.48 19.43 -53.16
N VAL A 55 25.64 20.15 -52.42
CA VAL A 55 25.69 20.17 -50.94
C VAL A 55 25.08 18.88 -50.41
N GLU A 56 25.94 17.93 -50.03
CA GLU A 56 25.51 16.66 -49.43
C GLU A 56 24.48 16.86 -48.30
N LEU A 57 23.55 15.91 -48.17
CA LEU A 57 22.50 15.91 -47.14
C LEU A 57 23.05 15.98 -45.70
N THR A 58 24.34 15.69 -45.49
CA THR A 58 25.09 15.81 -44.24
C THR A 58 25.25 17.25 -43.75
N TRP A 59 25.06 18.26 -44.61
CA TRP A 59 25.23 19.69 -44.31
C TRP A 59 23.90 20.41 -44.03
N SER A 60 23.96 21.45 -43.21
CA SER A 60 22.84 22.36 -42.90
C SER A 60 23.29 23.81 -43.01
N LYS A 61 22.45 24.67 -43.61
CA LYS A 61 22.68 26.11 -43.71
C LYS A 61 22.81 26.69 -42.30
N HIS A 62 23.86 27.46 -42.06
CA HIS A 62 24.20 28.00 -40.75
C HIS A 62 23.92 29.50 -40.67
N TYR A 63 24.52 30.27 -41.58
CA TYR A 63 24.26 31.70 -41.77
C TYR A 63 24.62 32.11 -43.19
N THR A 64 24.34 33.35 -43.56
CA THR A 64 24.68 33.93 -44.86
C THR A 64 25.29 35.30 -44.62
N ASN A 65 26.39 35.59 -45.32
CA ASN A 65 27.00 36.91 -45.35
C ASN A 65 26.87 37.49 -46.76
N ARG A 66 26.77 38.81 -46.88
CA ARG A 66 26.77 39.53 -48.16
C ARG A 66 27.97 40.46 -48.19
N SER A 67 28.59 40.55 -49.35
CA SER A 67 29.70 41.46 -49.63
C SER A 67 29.57 41.94 -51.08
N ASP A 68 30.32 42.97 -51.41
CA ASP A 68 30.58 43.48 -52.76
C ASP A 68 31.07 42.36 -53.71
N THR A 69 31.81 41.36 -53.22
CA THR A 69 32.16 40.14 -54.00
C THR A 69 31.00 39.14 -54.23
N GLY A 70 29.81 39.39 -53.66
CA GLY A 70 28.64 38.53 -53.72
C GLY A 70 28.22 37.90 -52.38
N ARG A 71 27.33 36.89 -52.46
CA ARG A 71 26.64 36.26 -51.32
C ARG A 71 27.36 34.97 -50.90
N LYS A 72 27.82 34.89 -49.66
CA LYS A 72 28.46 33.71 -49.06
C LYS A 72 27.48 32.98 -48.14
N VAL A 73 27.05 31.78 -48.53
CA VAL A 73 26.15 30.91 -47.72
C VAL A 73 26.99 29.85 -47.01
N TYR A 74 27.08 29.92 -45.68
CA TYR A 74 27.87 28.99 -44.86
C TYR A 74 27.02 27.82 -44.39
N TYR A 75 27.59 26.62 -44.41
CA TYR A 75 26.97 25.39 -43.94
C TYR A 75 27.82 24.72 -42.86
N ARG A 76 27.14 24.07 -41.90
CA ARG A 76 27.73 23.24 -40.84
C ARG A 76 27.21 21.81 -40.91
N CYS A 77 27.99 20.85 -40.43
CA CYS A 77 27.54 19.47 -40.37
C CYS A 77 26.29 19.32 -39.48
N LYS A 78 25.29 18.53 -39.92
CA LYS A 78 24.08 18.21 -39.13
C LYS A 78 24.34 17.26 -37.97
N LYS A 79 25.45 16.50 -38.00
CA LYS A 79 25.73 15.40 -37.06
C LYS A 79 26.32 15.88 -35.71
N SER A 80 26.68 17.17 -35.56
CA SER A 80 27.17 17.72 -34.28
C SER A 80 26.05 17.91 -33.23
N LYS A 81 26.42 17.86 -31.95
CA LYS A 81 25.46 18.03 -30.83
C LYS A 81 24.91 19.46 -30.81
N LEU A 82 23.58 19.60 -30.62
CA LEU A 82 22.90 20.91 -30.59
C LEU A 82 23.41 21.83 -29.46
N ARG A 83 23.93 21.24 -28.37
CA ARG A 83 24.69 21.90 -27.31
C ARG A 83 25.92 21.04 -27.00
N GLY A 84 27.10 21.52 -27.39
CA GLY A 84 28.38 20.80 -27.32
C GLY A 84 29.41 21.39 -28.30
N PRO A 85 30.66 20.89 -28.30
CA PRO A 85 31.64 21.25 -29.32
C PRO A 85 31.06 20.95 -30.72
N GLN A 86 31.16 21.92 -31.63
CA GLN A 86 30.68 21.80 -32.99
C GLN A 86 31.74 21.15 -33.87
N CYS A 87 31.29 20.33 -34.81
CA CYS A 87 32.14 19.71 -35.81
C CYS A 87 32.95 20.76 -36.55
N ARG A 88 34.27 20.58 -36.63
CA ARG A 88 35.17 21.60 -37.20
C ARG A 88 34.98 21.78 -38.70
N ALA A 89 34.72 20.69 -39.42
CA ALA A 89 34.42 20.68 -40.84
C ALA A 89 33.29 21.68 -41.21
N SER A 90 33.51 22.50 -42.24
CA SER A 90 32.54 23.47 -42.75
C SER A 90 32.72 23.68 -44.25
N ILE A 91 31.62 24.05 -44.92
CA ILE A 91 31.65 24.49 -46.33
C ILE A 91 30.94 25.84 -46.47
N TYR A 92 31.25 26.58 -47.54
CA TYR A 92 30.40 27.67 -48.00
C TYR A 92 30.28 27.70 -49.52
N LEU A 93 29.16 28.23 -50.00
CA LEU A 93 28.92 28.58 -51.40
C LEU A 93 29.05 30.10 -51.55
N LEU A 94 29.92 30.56 -52.45
CA LEU A 94 30.01 31.96 -52.90
C LEU A 94 29.27 32.09 -54.22
N TYR A 95 28.13 32.78 -54.20
CA TYR A 95 27.42 33.25 -55.38
C TYR A 95 28.01 34.63 -55.73
N TYR A 96 28.61 34.76 -56.91
CA TYR A 96 29.21 36.03 -57.33
C TYR A 96 28.15 37.11 -57.62
N ALA A 97 28.55 38.38 -57.57
CA ALA A 97 27.62 39.51 -57.82
C ALA A 97 27.53 39.88 -59.31
N ASP A 98 28.56 39.53 -60.08
CA ASP A 98 28.80 39.88 -61.48
C ASP A 98 28.60 38.69 -62.45
N SER A 99 28.29 37.50 -61.93
CA SER A 99 28.01 36.30 -62.73
C SER A 99 27.18 35.26 -61.97
N ASP A 100 26.43 34.44 -62.70
CA ASP A 100 25.64 33.32 -62.14
C ASP A 100 26.48 32.14 -61.62
N LYS A 101 27.82 32.24 -61.71
CA LYS A 101 28.75 31.23 -61.23
C LYS A 101 28.70 31.12 -59.72
N VAL A 102 28.89 29.90 -59.22
CA VAL A 102 28.94 29.63 -57.79
C VAL A 102 30.16 28.80 -57.44
N SER A 103 31.01 29.30 -56.55
CA SER A 103 32.20 28.59 -56.08
C SER A 103 31.97 27.97 -54.70
N MET A 104 32.25 26.66 -54.56
CA MET A 104 32.22 25.96 -53.28
C MET A 104 33.59 25.93 -52.63
N TYR A 105 33.63 26.27 -51.34
CA TYR A 105 34.83 26.23 -50.51
C TYR A 105 34.64 25.32 -49.31
N LYS A 106 35.69 24.57 -48.94
CA LYS A 106 35.72 23.62 -47.82
C LYS A 106 36.91 23.87 -46.91
N THR A 107 36.76 23.57 -45.62
CA THR A 107 37.85 23.56 -44.63
C THR A 107 38.64 22.25 -44.70
N GLU A 108 39.94 22.28 -44.37
CA GLU A 108 40.79 21.08 -44.23
C GLU A 108 40.33 20.11 -43.12
N ASP A 109 39.60 20.60 -42.11
CA ASP A 109 39.11 19.78 -41.00
C ASP A 109 38.21 18.62 -41.47
N VAL A 110 38.57 17.40 -41.07
CA VAL A 110 37.75 16.18 -41.25
C VAL A 110 36.59 16.15 -40.25
N HIS A 111 35.54 15.37 -40.53
CA HIS A 111 34.46 15.12 -39.58
C HIS A 111 34.98 14.43 -38.31
N ASP A 112 34.67 15.01 -37.15
CA ASP A 112 35.19 14.65 -35.82
C ASP A 112 34.16 13.87 -34.97
N HIS A 113 33.34 13.03 -35.62
CA HIS A 113 32.24 12.29 -34.98
C HIS A 113 32.05 10.88 -35.56
N ASP A 114 31.80 9.90 -34.69
CA ASP A 114 31.54 8.50 -35.08
C ASP A 114 30.13 8.29 -35.66
N GLU A 115 29.94 7.16 -36.34
CA GLU A 115 28.65 6.80 -36.97
C GLU A 115 27.65 6.16 -35.99
N GLN A 116 26.61 6.93 -35.65
CA GLN A 116 25.32 6.52 -35.06
C GLN A 116 25.31 5.63 -33.79
N GLU A 117 24.98 6.23 -32.64
CA GLU A 117 24.21 5.52 -31.61
C GLU A 117 22.76 5.29 -32.09
N ILE A 118 22.31 4.03 -32.11
CA ILE A 118 20.93 3.68 -32.46
C ILE A 118 19.95 4.27 -31.44
N ARG A 119 19.10 5.20 -31.88
CA ARG A 119 18.04 5.80 -31.06
C ARG A 119 16.90 4.81 -30.79
N GLY A 120 16.83 4.30 -29.56
CA GLY A 120 15.66 3.56 -29.06
C GLY A 120 15.99 2.43 -28.09
N ILE A 121 15.05 1.48 -28.00
CA ILE A 121 15.26 0.11 -27.51
C ILE A 121 15.10 -0.80 -28.73
N ASN A 122 15.97 -1.80 -28.90
CA ASN A 122 15.88 -2.78 -29.99
C ASN A 122 14.60 -3.63 -29.85
N GLU A 123 13.96 -3.98 -30.98
CA GLU A 123 12.67 -4.68 -31.00
C GLU A 123 12.71 -6.07 -30.36
N SER A 124 13.84 -6.77 -30.39
CA SER A 124 14.02 -8.04 -29.66
C SER A 124 13.90 -7.84 -28.15
N VAL A 125 14.57 -6.81 -27.63
CA VAL A 125 14.55 -6.44 -26.21
C VAL A 125 13.17 -5.96 -25.79
N LYS A 126 12.44 -5.25 -26.66
CA LYS A 126 11.04 -4.87 -26.43
C LYS A 126 10.15 -6.11 -26.23
N ARG A 127 10.24 -7.13 -27.10
CA ARG A 127 9.49 -8.40 -26.91
C ARG A 127 9.86 -9.07 -25.59
N SER A 128 11.14 -9.19 -25.27
CA SER A 128 11.58 -9.76 -23.98
C SER A 128 11.05 -8.97 -22.77
N ILE A 129 10.95 -7.64 -22.86
CA ILE A 129 10.32 -6.81 -21.82
C ILE A 129 8.81 -7.09 -21.73
N GLN A 130 8.12 -7.28 -22.85
CA GLN A 130 6.68 -7.60 -22.87
C GLN A 130 6.38 -8.99 -22.30
N GLU A 131 7.17 -10.00 -22.66
CA GLU A 131 7.12 -11.35 -22.08
C GLU A 131 7.29 -11.28 -20.56
N LEU A 132 8.42 -10.73 -20.09
CA LEU A 132 8.71 -10.57 -18.66
C LEU A 132 7.59 -9.81 -17.92
N PHE A 133 6.99 -8.81 -18.56
CA PHE A 133 5.85 -8.07 -18.00
C PHE A 133 4.58 -8.91 -17.92
N ASN A 134 4.32 -9.78 -18.89
CA ASN A 134 3.20 -10.71 -18.90
C ASN A 134 3.40 -11.86 -17.89
N ASP A 135 4.65 -12.29 -17.70
CA ASP A 135 5.10 -13.27 -16.70
C ASP A 135 5.10 -12.71 -15.25
N GLY A 136 4.55 -11.50 -15.03
CA GLY A 136 4.43 -10.87 -13.71
C GLY A 136 5.68 -10.09 -13.24
N ILE A 137 6.77 -10.08 -14.00
CA ILE A 137 7.98 -9.30 -13.68
C ILE A 137 7.79 -7.87 -14.21
N THR A 138 7.06 -7.05 -13.46
CA THR A 138 6.61 -5.72 -13.90
C THR A 138 7.57 -4.57 -13.57
N LYS A 139 8.42 -4.71 -12.55
CA LYS A 139 9.24 -3.60 -12.03
C LYS A 139 10.50 -3.39 -12.87
N PRO A 140 10.84 -2.15 -13.28
CA PRO A 140 11.99 -1.88 -14.15
C PRO A 140 13.33 -2.48 -13.68
N LYS A 141 13.62 -2.47 -12.37
CA LYS A 141 14.85 -3.07 -11.82
C LYS A 141 14.85 -4.60 -11.88
N GLN A 142 13.69 -5.26 -11.78
CA GLN A 142 13.59 -6.72 -11.92
C GLN A 142 13.68 -7.13 -13.39
N ILE A 143 13.06 -6.36 -14.29
CA ILE A 143 13.19 -6.56 -15.75
C ILE A 143 14.65 -6.43 -16.19
N ILE A 144 15.41 -5.44 -15.70
CA ILE A 144 16.86 -5.34 -15.97
C ILE A 144 17.60 -6.61 -15.53
N ARG A 145 17.34 -7.12 -14.31
CA ARG A 145 17.97 -8.36 -13.81
C ARG A 145 17.60 -9.58 -14.63
N ALA A 146 16.36 -9.67 -15.11
CA ALA A 146 15.91 -10.76 -15.95
C ALA A 146 16.48 -10.67 -17.39
N LEU A 147 16.62 -9.47 -17.96
CA LEU A 147 17.31 -9.25 -19.23
C LEU A 147 18.81 -9.58 -19.14
N GLN A 148 19.44 -9.24 -18.00
CA GLN A 148 20.82 -9.64 -17.67
C GLN A 148 20.95 -11.17 -17.65
N ALA A 149 20.06 -11.88 -16.94
CA ALA A 149 20.05 -13.34 -16.90
C ALA A 149 19.78 -14.00 -18.27
N ARG A 150 19.08 -13.32 -19.18
CA ARG A 150 18.85 -13.77 -20.57
C ARG A 150 19.97 -13.38 -21.55
N ASN A 151 21.10 -12.80 -21.10
CA ASN A 151 22.19 -12.30 -21.95
C ASN A 151 21.76 -11.31 -23.06
N VAL A 152 20.72 -10.51 -22.79
CA VAL A 152 20.17 -9.54 -23.75
C VAL A 152 20.79 -8.15 -23.54
N THR A 153 20.95 -7.37 -24.62
CA THR A 153 21.45 -5.98 -24.52
C THR A 153 20.57 -5.13 -23.61
N ILE A 154 21.19 -4.50 -22.59
CA ILE A 154 20.47 -3.88 -21.46
C ILE A 154 20.16 -2.41 -21.80
N PRO A 155 18.87 -2.01 -21.93
CA PRO A 155 18.53 -0.60 -22.11
C PRO A 155 18.65 0.15 -20.79
N SER A 156 18.90 1.46 -20.84
CA SER A 156 18.96 2.28 -19.63
C SER A 156 17.63 2.26 -18.85
N LEU A 157 17.70 2.39 -17.53
CA LEU A 157 16.53 2.39 -16.64
C LEU A 157 15.45 3.40 -17.08
N ILE A 158 15.86 4.55 -17.62
CA ILE A 158 14.95 5.58 -18.15
C ILE A 158 14.25 5.09 -19.42
N LYS A 159 14.99 4.49 -20.37
CA LYS A 159 14.39 3.89 -21.57
C LYS A 159 13.35 2.83 -21.20
N ILE A 160 13.65 1.93 -20.25
CA ILE A 160 12.72 0.88 -19.78
C ILE A 160 11.50 1.50 -19.10
N LYS A 161 11.66 2.48 -18.20
CA LYS A 161 10.54 3.20 -17.57
C LYS A 161 9.60 3.81 -18.61
N ASN A 162 10.15 4.52 -19.60
CA ASN A 162 9.36 5.18 -20.63
C ASN A 162 8.65 4.17 -21.54
N TYR A 163 9.34 3.08 -21.91
CA TYR A 163 8.76 2.01 -22.71
C TYR A 163 7.63 1.28 -21.97
N LEU A 164 7.80 0.98 -20.68
CA LEU A 164 6.74 0.37 -19.86
C LEU A 164 5.55 1.32 -19.68
N ALA A 165 5.77 2.63 -19.52
CA ALA A 165 4.67 3.60 -19.46
C ALA A 165 3.85 3.61 -20.76
N GLN A 166 4.51 3.59 -21.92
CA GLN A 166 3.85 3.48 -23.22
C GLN A 166 3.15 2.12 -23.40
N TYR A 167 3.79 1.02 -23.00
CA TYR A 167 3.22 -0.33 -23.10
C TYR A 167 2.00 -0.50 -22.19
N LYS A 168 2.04 0.00 -20.95
CA LYS A 168 0.87 0.03 -20.05
C LYS A 168 -0.26 0.86 -20.64
N LYS A 169 0.01 2.07 -21.17
CA LYS A 169 -1.02 2.88 -21.85
C LYS A 169 -1.62 2.18 -23.08
N LYS A 170 -0.81 1.46 -23.87
CA LYS A 170 -1.30 0.68 -25.02
C LYS A 170 -2.11 -0.55 -24.59
N LYS A 171 -1.70 -1.25 -23.52
CA LYS A 171 -2.32 -2.50 -23.05
C LYS A 171 -3.58 -2.29 -22.21
N PHE A 172 -3.66 -1.17 -21.47
CA PHE A 172 -4.73 -0.92 -20.48
C PHE A 172 -5.55 0.35 -20.78
N GLY A 173 -5.27 1.07 -21.86
CA GLY A 173 -6.02 2.24 -22.28
C GLY A 173 -5.60 3.55 -21.60
N SER A 174 -6.53 4.51 -21.57
CA SER A 174 -6.33 5.80 -20.91
C SER A 174 -6.21 5.63 -19.39
N TYR A 175 -5.51 6.57 -18.74
CA TYR A 175 -5.52 6.70 -17.28
C TYR A 175 -6.79 7.40 -16.78
N ILE A 176 -7.61 7.95 -17.68
CA ILE A 176 -8.83 8.68 -17.37
C ILE A 176 -10.00 7.77 -17.76
N ILE A 177 -10.85 7.46 -16.77
CA ILE A 177 -12.21 6.96 -16.96
C ILE A 177 -13.13 8.12 -16.61
N SER A 178 -14.16 8.36 -17.42
CA SER A 178 -15.18 9.36 -17.15
C SER A 178 -16.12 8.89 -16.03
N LEU A 179 -16.78 9.82 -15.35
CA LEU A 179 -17.73 9.48 -14.29
C LEU A 179 -18.98 8.79 -14.85
N GLY A 180 -19.35 9.07 -16.12
CA GLY A 180 -20.41 8.37 -16.85
C GLY A 180 -20.11 6.89 -17.12
N GLU A 181 -18.96 6.56 -17.73
CA GLU A 181 -18.52 5.16 -17.95
C GLU A 181 -18.47 4.36 -16.63
N LEU A 182 -18.16 5.05 -15.55
CA LEU A 182 -17.98 4.49 -14.22
C LEU A 182 -19.31 4.27 -13.49
N GLU A 183 -20.28 5.15 -13.68
CA GLU A 183 -21.66 4.96 -13.24
C GLU A 183 -22.36 3.86 -14.06
N GLU A 184 -22.10 3.79 -15.37
CA GLU A 184 -22.57 2.70 -16.24
C GLU A 184 -22.01 1.35 -15.79
N TRP A 185 -20.71 1.26 -15.49
CA TRP A 185 -20.11 0.05 -14.93
C TRP A 185 -20.79 -0.38 -13.61
N CYS A 186 -21.13 0.56 -12.74
CA CYS A 186 -21.89 0.27 -11.52
C CYS A 186 -23.29 -0.28 -11.80
N LYS A 187 -24.04 0.34 -12.73
CA LYS A 187 -25.38 -0.09 -13.14
C LYS A 187 -25.34 -1.51 -13.71
N MET A 188 -24.39 -1.82 -14.59
CA MET A 188 -24.20 -3.17 -15.17
C MET A 188 -23.86 -4.26 -14.15
N ASN A 189 -23.41 -3.91 -12.94
CA ASN A 189 -23.00 -4.85 -11.90
C ASN A 189 -23.88 -4.77 -10.64
N LEU A 190 -25.02 -4.07 -10.68
CA LEU A 190 -25.89 -3.82 -9.51
C LEU A 190 -26.77 -5.02 -9.13
N ASP A 191 -27.07 -5.87 -10.12
CA ASP A 191 -27.96 -7.03 -9.99
C ASP A 191 -27.40 -8.06 -9.00
N VAL A 192 -28.30 -8.57 -8.15
CA VAL A 192 -27.96 -9.60 -7.18
C VAL A 192 -27.76 -10.94 -7.92
N PRO A 193 -26.55 -11.53 -7.89
CA PRO A 193 -26.27 -12.75 -8.63
C PRO A 193 -26.90 -13.98 -7.97
N VAL A 194 -27.26 -14.98 -8.78
CA VAL A 194 -27.72 -16.29 -8.28
C VAL A 194 -26.56 -17.11 -7.67
N ASP A 195 -25.36 -16.98 -8.25
CA ASP A 195 -24.13 -17.57 -7.69
C ASP A 195 -23.66 -16.76 -6.47
N GLU A 196 -23.64 -17.40 -5.30
CA GLU A 196 -23.22 -16.78 -4.04
C GLU A 196 -21.77 -16.29 -4.04
N ASN A 197 -20.93 -16.87 -4.91
CA ASN A 197 -19.52 -16.54 -5.04
C ASN A 197 -19.27 -15.39 -6.03
N LYS A 198 -20.23 -15.05 -6.89
CA LYS A 198 -20.07 -13.98 -7.88
C LYS A 198 -20.08 -12.61 -7.19
N SER A 199 -19.09 -11.78 -7.52
CA SER A 199 -19.02 -10.40 -7.06
C SER A 199 -20.03 -9.50 -7.76
N PHE A 200 -20.64 -8.57 -7.04
CA PHE A 200 -21.54 -7.54 -7.56
C PHE A 200 -21.39 -6.23 -6.79
N VAL A 201 -21.87 -5.14 -7.36
CA VAL A 201 -21.98 -3.83 -6.70
C VAL A 201 -23.20 -3.85 -5.80
N VAL A 202 -22.98 -3.77 -4.49
CA VAL A 202 -24.09 -3.77 -3.51
C VAL A 202 -24.79 -2.42 -3.54
N SER A 203 -23.99 -1.35 -3.63
CA SER A 203 -24.38 0.06 -3.55
C SER A 203 -23.27 0.93 -4.12
N TYR A 204 -23.64 2.10 -4.65
CA TYR A 204 -22.70 3.12 -5.12
C TYR A 204 -23.30 4.52 -4.91
N GLN A 205 -22.46 5.55 -4.92
CA GLN A 205 -22.79 6.97 -4.91
C GLN A 205 -21.80 7.69 -5.82
N ILE A 206 -22.26 8.28 -6.92
CA ILE A 206 -21.41 8.95 -7.93
C ILE A 206 -22.12 10.24 -8.34
N ILE A 207 -21.71 11.39 -7.80
CA ILE A 207 -22.20 12.72 -8.24
C ILE A 207 -21.06 13.76 -8.24
N TYR A 208 -21.11 14.64 -9.24
CA TYR A 208 -20.07 15.51 -9.78
C TYR A 208 -20.71 16.74 -10.49
N GLU A 209 -20.10 17.92 -10.67
CA GLU A 209 -18.70 18.38 -10.45
C GLU A 209 -18.63 19.59 -9.48
N GLY A 210 -17.44 20.04 -9.07
CA GLY A 210 -17.28 21.25 -8.23
C GLY A 210 -15.83 21.73 -8.01
N GLU A 211 -15.70 22.93 -7.44
CA GLU A 211 -14.53 23.45 -6.69
C GLU A 211 -15.09 24.22 -5.48
N ASP A 212 -15.30 23.54 -4.34
CA ASP A 212 -15.80 24.18 -3.11
C ASP A 212 -14.74 24.26 -2.02
N ASN A 213 -14.29 25.50 -1.83
CA ASN A 213 -14.08 26.21 -0.57
C ASN A 213 -12.98 25.73 0.39
N GLU A 214 -11.91 26.55 0.43
CA GLU A 214 -11.24 26.91 1.68
C GLU A 214 -12.27 27.60 2.60
N GLY A 215 -12.93 26.81 3.45
CA GLY A 215 -13.91 27.31 4.42
C GLY A 215 -13.78 26.54 5.73
N ASP A 216 -13.21 27.20 6.73
CA ASP A 216 -13.27 26.74 8.12
C ASP A 216 -14.68 27.04 8.66
N ASP A 217 -15.36 25.98 9.09
CA ASP A 217 -16.52 25.90 9.99
C ASP A 217 -17.90 26.51 9.61
N ASP A 218 -18.93 25.84 10.15
CA ASP A 218 -20.32 26.26 10.41
C ASP A 218 -21.33 26.45 9.25
N ASP A 219 -21.81 25.31 8.75
CA ASP A 219 -23.17 25.00 8.22
C ASP A 219 -23.95 26.06 7.38
N GLU A 220 -23.90 25.94 6.04
CA GLU A 220 -25.10 25.97 5.18
C GLU A 220 -24.85 25.23 3.83
N ASP A 221 -25.89 24.66 3.22
CA ASP A 221 -25.80 23.47 2.36
C ASP A 221 -25.47 23.74 0.86
N ILE A 222 -24.24 23.42 0.42
CA ILE A 222 -23.95 22.90 -0.94
C ILE A 222 -22.91 21.78 -0.81
N THR A 223 -23.31 20.50 -0.90
CA THR A 223 -22.40 19.36 -0.62
C THR A 223 -22.41 18.24 -1.66
N GLU A 224 -21.95 18.51 -2.88
CA GLU A 224 -21.60 17.48 -3.88
C GLU A 224 -20.16 17.72 -4.35
N ASN A 225 -19.20 16.84 -4.02
CA ASN A 225 -18.88 15.69 -4.87
C ASN A 225 -18.77 14.38 -4.07
N LYS A 226 -19.34 13.30 -4.61
CA LYS A 226 -19.40 11.97 -3.96
C LYS A 226 -18.94 10.93 -4.98
N PHE A 227 -17.88 10.18 -4.69
CA PHE A 227 -17.54 8.97 -5.46
C PHE A 227 -17.29 7.81 -4.52
N ARG A 228 -18.17 6.81 -4.52
CA ARG A 228 -18.12 5.63 -3.65
C ARG A 228 -18.73 4.42 -4.35
N ILE A 229 -18.06 3.28 -4.33
CA ILE A 229 -18.60 1.99 -4.81
C ILE A 229 -18.31 0.94 -3.76
N PHE A 230 -19.29 0.15 -3.32
CA PHE A 230 -19.07 -1.03 -2.47
C PHE A 230 -19.30 -2.33 -3.25
N ILE A 231 -18.29 -3.20 -3.28
CA ILE A 231 -18.29 -4.47 -4.01
C ILE A 231 -18.22 -5.62 -3.02
N SER A 232 -19.11 -6.60 -3.19
CA SER A 232 -19.23 -7.78 -2.32
C SER A 232 -19.82 -8.98 -3.09
N SER A 233 -20.10 -10.08 -2.38
CA SER A 233 -20.84 -11.25 -2.84
C SER A 233 -21.73 -11.79 -1.72
N LEU A 234 -22.75 -12.58 -2.04
CA LEU A 234 -23.75 -13.05 -1.07
C LEU A 234 -23.14 -13.87 0.08
N ARG A 235 -22.15 -14.71 -0.23
CA ARG A 235 -21.44 -15.51 0.77
C ARG A 235 -20.63 -14.63 1.73
N LEU A 236 -19.95 -13.59 1.25
CA LEU A 236 -19.20 -12.66 2.11
C LEU A 236 -20.12 -11.81 3.00
N LEU A 237 -21.21 -11.28 2.46
CA LEU A 237 -22.21 -10.56 3.26
C LEU A 237 -22.82 -11.46 4.35
N THR A 238 -23.01 -12.75 4.06
CA THR A 238 -23.53 -13.74 5.01
C THR A 238 -22.63 -13.94 6.24
N ILE A 239 -21.34 -13.60 6.16
CA ILE A 239 -20.42 -13.66 7.30
C ILE A 239 -20.66 -12.48 8.27
N ALA A 240 -21.23 -11.37 7.80
CA ALA A 240 -21.49 -10.20 8.64
C ALA A 240 -22.47 -10.51 9.79
N SER A 241 -23.41 -11.43 9.58
CA SER A 241 -24.33 -11.92 10.63
C SER A 241 -23.73 -13.04 11.51
N MET A 242 -22.44 -13.37 11.40
CA MET A 242 -21.79 -14.41 12.20
C MET A 242 -20.96 -13.86 13.38
N SER A 243 -20.84 -12.53 13.51
CA SER A 243 -20.03 -11.87 14.54
C SER A 243 -20.75 -10.64 15.10
N SER A 244 -20.45 -10.27 16.34
CA SER A 244 -20.96 -9.04 16.97
C SER A 244 -20.03 -7.83 16.81
N HIS A 245 -18.88 -7.97 16.14
CA HIS A 245 -17.94 -6.86 15.92
C HIS A 245 -17.57 -6.66 14.46
N ILE A 246 -17.27 -5.43 14.09
CA ILE A 246 -16.83 -5.06 12.75
C ILE A 246 -15.40 -4.50 12.83
N ASN A 247 -14.56 -4.93 11.89
CA ASN A 247 -13.24 -4.40 11.62
C ASN A 247 -13.31 -3.53 10.36
N ALA A 248 -12.74 -2.32 10.40
CA ALA A 248 -12.67 -1.42 9.25
C ALA A 248 -11.33 -0.67 9.21
N ASP A 249 -10.82 -0.42 8.00
CA ASP A 249 -9.53 0.26 7.74
C ASP A 249 -9.43 0.70 6.27
N ALA A 250 -8.50 1.60 5.96
CA ALA A 250 -8.20 2.06 4.61
C ALA A 250 -6.87 1.51 4.08
N THR A 251 -6.83 1.16 2.79
CA THR A 251 -5.62 0.72 2.12
C THR A 251 -5.33 1.55 0.87
N TYR A 252 -4.10 2.08 0.80
CA TYR A 252 -3.65 2.96 -0.29
C TYR A 252 -2.64 2.28 -1.21
N LYS A 253 -2.21 3.03 -2.23
CA LYS A 253 -1.17 2.65 -3.21
C LYS A 253 -1.58 1.48 -4.12
N LEU A 254 -2.89 1.28 -4.29
CA LEU A 254 -3.50 0.31 -5.23
C LEU A 254 -3.94 0.95 -6.55
N ILE A 255 -4.39 2.21 -6.50
CA ILE A 255 -4.94 2.96 -7.63
C ILE A 255 -3.97 4.09 -8.03
N TRP A 256 -3.81 4.38 -9.33
CA TRP A 256 -2.92 5.45 -9.83
C TRP A 256 -3.35 6.83 -9.38
N GLN A 257 -4.66 7.10 -9.45
CA GLN A 257 -5.35 8.32 -9.05
C GLN A 257 -5.27 8.59 -7.54
N GLY A 258 -4.78 7.63 -6.73
CA GLY A 258 -4.59 7.81 -5.29
C GLY A 258 -5.78 7.45 -4.41
N TYR A 259 -6.97 7.21 -5.00
CA TYR A 259 -8.20 6.89 -4.28
C TYR A 259 -8.01 5.80 -3.20
N PRO A 260 -8.50 6.02 -1.96
CA PRO A 260 -8.49 5.01 -0.91
C PRO A 260 -9.41 3.84 -1.26
N VAL A 261 -8.99 2.65 -0.83
CA VAL A 261 -9.82 1.44 -0.83
C VAL A 261 -10.11 1.09 0.61
N LEU A 262 -11.36 1.21 1.04
CA LEU A 262 -11.80 0.89 2.40
C LEU A 262 -12.13 -0.59 2.47
N ILE A 263 -11.70 -1.27 3.52
CA ILE A 263 -11.94 -2.71 3.72
C ILE A 263 -12.73 -2.90 5.00
N ILE A 264 -13.74 -3.75 4.92
CA ILE A 264 -14.64 -4.05 6.03
C ILE A 264 -14.79 -5.55 6.20
N GLY A 265 -14.86 -6.02 7.43
CA GLY A 265 -15.01 -7.42 7.77
C GLY A 265 -15.14 -7.66 9.26
N THR A 266 -14.80 -8.86 9.69
CA THR A 266 -14.73 -9.23 11.12
C THR A 266 -13.66 -10.30 11.33
N THR A 267 -13.48 -10.77 12.57
CA THR A 267 -12.60 -11.89 12.88
C THR A 267 -13.34 -13.01 13.60
N ASP A 268 -13.00 -14.25 13.30
CA ASP A 268 -13.56 -15.42 13.98
C ASP A 268 -12.86 -15.76 15.32
N LEU A 269 -13.26 -16.86 15.97
CA LEU A 269 -12.67 -17.28 17.25
C LEU A 269 -11.26 -17.89 17.12
N ASN A 270 -10.75 -18.07 15.91
CA ASN A 270 -9.34 -18.33 15.63
C ASN A 270 -8.55 -17.05 15.30
N LYS A 271 -9.20 -15.88 15.33
CA LYS A 271 -8.68 -14.57 14.90
C LYS A 271 -8.33 -14.46 13.42
N VAL A 272 -8.90 -15.30 12.58
CA VAL A 272 -8.79 -15.17 11.12
C VAL A 272 -9.71 -14.05 10.66
N PHE A 273 -9.23 -13.17 9.78
CA PHE A 273 -10.04 -12.10 9.20
C PHE A 273 -10.92 -12.60 8.05
N HIS A 274 -12.17 -12.18 8.07
CA HIS A 274 -13.17 -12.47 7.05
C HIS A 274 -13.73 -11.15 6.52
N PRO A 275 -13.38 -10.73 5.30
CA PRO A 275 -13.92 -9.52 4.70
C PRO A 275 -15.40 -9.71 4.36
N PHE A 276 -16.20 -8.66 4.52
CA PHE A 276 -17.52 -8.60 3.91
C PHE A 276 -17.43 -8.02 2.50
N GLY A 277 -16.42 -7.21 2.20
CA GLY A 277 -16.21 -6.61 0.89
C GLY A 277 -15.16 -5.50 0.95
N LEU A 278 -15.11 -4.69 -0.09
CA LEU A 278 -14.28 -3.47 -0.15
C LEU A 278 -15.07 -2.34 -0.79
N ALA A 279 -14.81 -1.10 -0.36
CA ALA A 279 -15.27 0.10 -1.05
C ALA A 279 -14.10 0.81 -1.73
N ILE A 280 -14.37 1.46 -2.86
CA ILE A 280 -13.46 2.40 -3.51
C ILE A 280 -14.11 3.78 -3.38
N CYS A 281 -13.44 4.71 -2.70
CA CYS A 281 -13.98 6.03 -2.37
C CYS A 281 -13.09 7.15 -2.92
N SER A 282 -13.65 8.35 -3.15
CA SER A 282 -12.86 9.54 -3.45
C SER A 282 -12.01 9.96 -2.25
N ASN A 283 -12.58 9.85 -1.06
CA ASN A 283 -12.04 10.35 0.20
C ASN A 283 -12.12 9.30 1.33
N GLU A 284 -11.61 9.68 2.49
CA GLU A 284 -11.63 8.90 3.74
C GLU A 284 -12.25 9.73 4.88
N LYS A 285 -13.31 10.49 4.57
CA LYS A 285 -14.06 11.28 5.55
C LYS A 285 -15.11 10.42 6.25
N THR A 286 -15.71 10.95 7.32
CA THR A 286 -16.83 10.32 8.05
C THR A 286 -17.91 9.76 7.13
N LYS A 287 -18.26 10.49 6.05
CA LYS A 287 -19.29 10.09 5.08
C LYS A 287 -18.89 8.88 4.22
N ASP A 288 -17.60 8.63 4.00
CA ASP A 288 -17.10 7.47 3.27
C ASP A 288 -17.19 6.19 4.13
N PHE A 289 -16.94 6.31 5.43
CA PHE A 289 -17.18 5.22 6.38
C PHE A 289 -18.67 5.00 6.67
N GLU A 290 -19.46 6.06 6.81
CA GLU A 290 -20.92 5.99 6.88
C GLU A 290 -21.50 5.23 5.67
N PHE A 291 -20.97 5.48 4.47
CA PHE A 291 -21.34 4.74 3.27
C PHE A 291 -20.98 3.25 3.33
N ILE A 292 -19.74 2.85 3.68
CA ILE A 292 -19.39 1.41 3.70
C ILE A 292 -20.19 0.64 4.76
N PHE A 293 -20.45 1.23 5.93
CA PHE A 293 -21.30 0.61 6.95
C PHE A 293 -22.77 0.50 6.51
N LYS A 294 -23.36 1.55 5.91
CA LYS A 294 -24.70 1.49 5.30
C LYS A 294 -24.77 0.46 4.16
N SER A 295 -23.71 0.34 3.38
CA SER A 295 -23.63 -0.58 2.25
C SER A 295 -23.70 -2.05 2.69
N VAL A 296 -23.14 -2.40 3.85
CA VAL A 296 -23.33 -3.75 4.42
C VAL A 296 -24.79 -3.95 4.88
N GLN A 297 -25.44 -2.96 5.49
CA GLN A 297 -26.88 -3.05 5.84
C GLN A 297 -27.76 -3.24 4.59
N VAL A 298 -27.50 -2.50 3.50
CA VAL A 298 -28.17 -2.68 2.20
C VAL A 298 -27.94 -4.10 1.66
N GLY A 299 -26.72 -4.64 1.82
CA GLY A 299 -26.42 -6.03 1.48
C GLY A 299 -27.24 -7.05 2.29
N MET A 300 -27.46 -6.81 3.59
CA MET A 300 -28.29 -7.65 4.45
C MET A 300 -29.77 -7.59 4.04
N GLN A 301 -30.28 -6.40 3.73
CA GLN A 301 -31.64 -6.18 3.23
C GLN A 301 -31.87 -6.86 1.87
N LYS A 302 -30.93 -6.73 0.92
CA LYS A 302 -30.96 -7.44 -0.37
C LYS A 302 -31.04 -8.97 -0.20
N MET A 303 -30.46 -9.51 0.87
CA MET A 303 -30.54 -10.93 1.24
C MET A 303 -31.72 -11.30 2.17
N LYS A 304 -32.62 -10.35 2.48
CA LYS A 304 -33.73 -10.51 3.43
C LYS A 304 -33.29 -11.02 4.81
N LYS A 305 -32.11 -10.61 5.27
CA LYS A 305 -31.59 -10.90 6.61
C LYS A 305 -31.84 -9.73 7.56
N GLU A 306 -31.81 -10.02 8.86
CA GLU A 306 -31.92 -9.00 9.91
C GLU A 306 -30.80 -7.96 9.80
N SER A 307 -31.13 -6.70 10.11
CA SER A 307 -30.16 -5.61 10.18
C SER A 307 -29.11 -5.87 11.25
N LEU A 308 -27.84 -5.59 10.92
CA LEU A 308 -26.72 -5.79 11.84
C LEU A 308 -26.79 -4.84 13.03
N LYS A 309 -26.47 -5.36 14.22
CA LYS A 309 -26.38 -4.62 15.49
C LYS A 309 -25.01 -4.91 16.16
N PRO A 310 -23.90 -4.43 15.58
CA PRO A 310 -22.56 -4.73 16.07
C PRO A 310 -22.29 -4.04 17.42
N THR A 311 -21.87 -4.81 18.42
CA THR A 311 -21.54 -4.34 19.77
C THR A 311 -20.11 -3.80 19.89
N ALA A 312 -19.28 -3.92 18.85
CA ALA A 312 -17.96 -3.31 18.83
C ALA A 312 -17.45 -2.93 17.43
N LEU A 313 -16.62 -1.89 17.41
CA LEU A 313 -15.81 -1.46 16.28
C LEU A 313 -14.34 -1.71 16.62
N VAL A 314 -13.63 -2.49 15.80
CA VAL A 314 -12.18 -2.65 15.88
C VAL A 314 -11.55 -1.84 14.75
N ALA A 315 -10.89 -0.74 15.09
CA ALA A 315 -10.33 0.18 14.12
C ALA A 315 -9.08 0.89 14.68
N ASP A 316 -8.44 1.66 13.82
CA ASP A 316 -7.39 2.59 14.23
C ASP A 316 -7.99 3.87 14.80
N ALA A 317 -7.13 4.72 15.40
CA ALA A 317 -7.51 5.99 16.01
C ALA A 317 -7.79 7.07 14.94
N ALA A 318 -8.85 6.85 14.16
CA ALA A 318 -9.34 7.72 13.10
C ALA A 318 -10.81 8.04 13.34
N ASP A 319 -11.10 9.30 13.69
CA ASP A 319 -12.45 9.75 14.04
C ASP A 319 -13.47 9.59 12.91
N ALA A 320 -13.01 9.63 11.65
CA ALA A 320 -13.82 9.33 10.48
C ALA A 320 -14.48 7.94 10.57
N ILE A 321 -13.77 6.91 11.06
CA ILE A 321 -14.29 5.55 11.22
C ILE A 321 -15.28 5.51 12.38
N LYS A 322 -14.89 6.06 13.54
CA LYS A 322 -15.70 6.13 14.78
C LYS A 322 -17.03 6.82 14.54
N ASN A 323 -17.00 8.01 13.94
CA ASN A 323 -18.17 8.81 13.62
C ASN A 323 -19.01 8.15 12.53
N GLY A 324 -18.39 7.59 11.48
CA GLY A 324 -19.10 6.86 10.43
C GLY A 324 -19.85 5.63 10.98
N PHE A 325 -19.26 4.92 11.94
CA PHE A 325 -19.90 3.78 12.60
C PHE A 325 -21.05 4.22 13.51
N LYS A 326 -20.82 5.23 14.35
CA LYS A 326 -21.82 5.81 15.25
C LYS A 326 -23.07 6.27 14.48
N ASN A 327 -22.87 6.97 13.37
CA ASN A 327 -23.95 7.49 12.51
C ASN A 327 -24.82 6.40 11.87
N VAL A 328 -24.36 5.15 11.78
CA VAL A 328 -25.06 4.06 11.08
C VAL A 328 -25.71 3.07 12.03
N PHE A 329 -25.00 2.67 13.09
CA PHE A 329 -25.52 1.65 14.02
C PHE A 329 -26.17 2.26 15.27
N ASN A 330 -25.78 3.49 15.65
CA ASN A 330 -26.34 4.32 16.74
C ASN A 330 -26.73 3.57 18.02
N ASN A 331 -25.97 2.54 18.37
CA ASN A 331 -26.16 1.66 19.51
C ASN A 331 -25.01 1.84 20.51
N GLU A 332 -25.16 1.31 21.72
CA GLU A 332 -24.02 1.16 22.63
C GLU A 332 -23.03 0.15 22.03
N TYR A 333 -21.79 0.59 21.82
CA TYR A 333 -20.71 -0.23 21.28
C TYR A 333 -19.38 0.05 21.97
N ASN A 334 -18.54 -0.98 22.06
CA ASN A 334 -17.14 -0.83 22.48
C ASN A 334 -16.30 -0.39 21.28
N GLN A 335 -15.72 0.81 21.34
CA GLN A 335 -14.64 1.20 20.43
C GLN A 335 -13.35 0.51 20.90
N ILE A 336 -12.79 -0.36 20.06
CA ILE A 336 -11.62 -1.18 20.41
C ILE A 336 -10.43 -0.68 19.60
N MET A 337 -9.43 -0.22 20.33
CA MET A 337 -8.24 0.43 19.77
C MET A 337 -7.12 -0.58 19.58
N CYS A 338 -6.43 -0.51 18.45
CA CYS A 338 -5.25 -1.33 18.21
C CYS A 338 -4.15 -0.98 19.23
N TRP A 339 -3.86 -1.91 20.15
CA TRP A 339 -2.80 -1.76 21.17
C TRP A 339 -1.44 -1.35 20.57
N SER A 340 -1.08 -1.94 19.41
CA SER A 340 0.15 -1.62 18.70
C SER A 340 0.23 -0.14 18.31
N HIS A 341 -0.87 0.43 17.80
CA HIS A 341 -0.94 1.82 17.37
C HIS A 341 -0.96 2.80 18.55
N MET A 342 -1.63 2.46 19.66
CA MET A 342 -1.52 3.22 20.90
C MET A 342 -0.07 3.26 21.38
N LYS A 343 0.55 2.09 21.53
CA LYS A 343 1.94 1.94 22.01
C LYS A 343 2.92 2.77 21.17
N THR A 344 2.85 2.70 19.84
CA THR A 344 3.73 3.49 18.96
C THR A 344 3.49 5.01 19.08
N LYS A 345 2.26 5.48 19.34
CA LYS A 345 1.95 6.90 19.56
C LYS A 345 2.48 7.46 20.91
N VAL A 346 2.89 6.60 21.85
CA VAL A 346 3.32 7.02 23.20
C VAL A 346 4.80 6.76 23.52
N GLU A 347 5.43 5.76 22.87
CA GLU A 347 6.78 5.28 23.24
C GLU A 347 7.92 6.31 23.17
N ASN A 348 7.79 7.37 22.36
CA ASN A 348 8.86 8.35 22.10
C ASN A 348 8.57 9.75 22.68
N ARG A 349 7.76 9.84 23.74
CA ARG A 349 7.39 11.11 24.40
C ARG A 349 8.20 11.35 25.68
N THR A 350 8.31 12.61 26.10
CA THR A 350 8.78 12.93 27.46
C THR A 350 7.76 12.46 28.50
N ILE A 351 8.12 12.42 29.79
CA ILE A 351 7.19 11.95 30.84
C ILE A 351 5.99 12.88 30.99
N GLU A 352 6.19 14.19 30.91
CA GLU A 352 5.12 15.20 31.03
C GLU A 352 4.20 15.17 29.81
N ASP A 353 4.78 15.18 28.60
CA ASP A 353 4.02 15.02 27.35
C ASP A 353 3.26 13.69 27.34
N PHE A 354 3.87 12.62 27.84
CA PHE A 354 3.24 11.30 27.95
C PHE A 354 2.01 11.36 28.85
N LEU A 355 2.11 11.88 30.07
CA LEU A 355 0.99 11.90 31.00
C LEU A 355 -0.19 12.72 30.46
N ASN A 356 0.07 13.94 29.99
CA ASN A 356 -0.94 14.84 29.45
C ASN A 356 -1.58 14.27 28.17
N TYR A 357 -0.77 13.74 27.25
CA TYR A 357 -1.28 13.11 26.03
C TYR A 357 -2.06 11.82 26.33
N PHE A 358 -1.57 10.99 27.25
CA PHE A 358 -2.15 9.70 27.55
C PHE A 358 -3.50 9.82 28.24
N ASP A 359 -3.67 10.78 29.16
CA ASP A 359 -4.96 11.01 29.78
C ASP A 359 -6.00 11.49 28.75
N ASN A 360 -5.71 12.58 28.04
CA ASN A 360 -6.62 13.18 27.06
C ASN A 360 -6.99 12.22 25.91
N GLU A 361 -5.99 11.56 25.31
CA GLU A 361 -6.21 10.67 24.15
C GLU A 361 -6.69 9.28 24.60
N TRP A 362 -6.01 8.62 25.53
CA TRP A 362 -6.14 7.18 25.77
C TRP A 362 -6.88 6.81 27.07
N ILE A 363 -7.24 7.78 27.91
CA ILE A 363 -8.11 7.54 29.08
C ILE A 363 -9.48 8.18 28.84
N GLN A 364 -9.52 9.45 28.40
CA GLN A 364 -10.77 10.18 28.17
C GLN A 364 -11.41 9.85 26.81
N SER A 365 -10.64 9.80 25.72
CA SER A 365 -11.21 9.76 24.35
C SER A 365 -11.27 8.37 23.69
N ASN A 366 -10.20 7.56 23.81
CA ASN A 366 -9.99 6.32 23.08
C ASN A 366 -9.55 5.16 24.01
N SER A 367 -10.27 4.94 25.11
CA SER A 367 -9.87 4.05 26.22
C SER A 367 -9.94 2.54 25.97
N GLY A 368 -10.47 2.08 24.83
CA GLY A 368 -10.61 0.65 24.51
C GLY A 368 -9.35 -0.06 23.99
N TRP A 369 -8.15 0.35 24.42
CA TRP A 369 -6.87 -0.22 23.97
C TRP A 369 -6.41 -1.48 24.71
N TYR A 370 -7.11 -1.90 25.76
CA TYR A 370 -6.70 -3.01 26.63
C TYR A 370 -7.36 -4.35 26.27
N GLU A 371 -6.59 -5.44 26.45
CA GLU A 371 -7.08 -6.81 26.29
C GLU A 371 -8.22 -7.09 27.29
N GLY A 372 -9.40 -7.47 26.81
CA GLY A 372 -10.56 -7.79 27.63
C GLY A 372 -11.65 -6.71 27.72
N ILE A 373 -11.51 -5.58 27.02
CA ILE A 373 -12.58 -4.59 26.79
C ILE A 373 -13.88 -5.26 26.30
N GLN A 374 -13.77 -6.23 25.39
CA GLN A 374 -14.86 -7.11 24.96
C GLN A 374 -14.33 -8.54 24.78
N PHE A 375 -15.03 -9.54 25.31
CA PHE A 375 -14.69 -10.94 25.07
C PHE A 375 -14.89 -11.33 23.60
N HIS A 376 -14.04 -12.21 23.08
CA HIS A 376 -14.09 -12.75 21.71
C HIS A 376 -13.83 -11.74 20.57
N THR A 377 -13.44 -10.50 20.90
CA THR A 377 -13.11 -9.45 19.92
C THR A 377 -11.63 -9.03 20.07
N PRO A 378 -10.86 -8.82 18.97
CA PRO A 378 -9.42 -8.61 19.06
C PRO A 378 -9.06 -7.15 19.40
N SER A 379 -8.09 -6.98 20.31
CA SER A 379 -7.44 -5.72 20.67
C SER A 379 -6.41 -5.20 19.65
N THR A 380 -6.35 -5.80 18.45
CA THR A 380 -5.34 -5.49 17.41
C THR A 380 -5.92 -5.64 16.01
N ASN A 381 -5.61 -4.72 15.10
CA ASN A 381 -6.07 -4.79 13.71
C ASN A 381 -5.19 -5.67 12.79
N ASN A 382 -4.17 -6.34 13.34
CA ASN A 382 -3.17 -7.15 12.64
C ASN A 382 -3.73 -8.12 11.56
N ALA A 383 -4.93 -8.70 11.78
CA ALA A 383 -5.53 -9.64 10.85
C ALA A 383 -6.10 -8.95 9.58
N LEU A 384 -6.60 -7.72 9.74
CA LEU A 384 -6.97 -6.86 8.61
C LEU A 384 -5.70 -6.34 7.93
N GLU A 385 -4.69 -5.87 8.66
CA GLU A 385 -3.40 -5.44 8.08
C GLU A 385 -2.73 -6.53 7.21
N ALA A 386 -2.82 -7.80 7.66
CA ALA A 386 -2.36 -8.95 6.88
C ALA A 386 -3.17 -9.13 5.59
N THR A 387 -4.47 -8.85 5.61
CA THR A 387 -5.35 -8.86 4.43
C THR A 387 -5.03 -7.69 3.49
N ASN A 388 -4.77 -6.49 4.01
CA ASN A 388 -4.29 -5.34 3.24
C ASN A 388 -2.96 -5.65 2.53
N ARG A 389 -2.11 -6.49 3.14
CA ARG A 389 -0.88 -7.00 2.56
C ARG A 389 -1.15 -8.00 1.44
N VAL A 390 -2.04 -8.98 1.63
CA VAL A 390 -2.47 -9.94 0.59
C VAL A 390 -3.05 -9.23 -0.64
N ILE A 391 -3.88 -8.20 -0.46
CA ILE A 391 -4.39 -7.39 -1.59
C ILE A 391 -3.24 -6.73 -2.37
N LYS A 392 -2.24 -6.22 -1.65
CA LYS A 392 -1.06 -5.59 -2.26
C LYS A 392 -0.14 -6.62 -2.91
N ASP A 393 0.06 -7.78 -2.33
CA ASP A 393 1.01 -8.80 -2.83
C ASP A 393 0.40 -9.64 -3.96
N ASP A 394 -0.79 -10.19 -3.76
CA ASP A 394 -1.42 -11.16 -4.66
C ASP A 394 -2.51 -10.55 -5.54
N GLY A 395 -3.22 -9.52 -5.03
CA GLY A 395 -4.28 -8.83 -5.77
C GLY A 395 -3.75 -7.82 -6.80
N THR A 396 -2.72 -7.04 -6.45
CA THR A 396 -2.15 -6.01 -7.35
C THR A 396 -0.67 -6.16 -7.67
N PHE A 397 0.04 -7.16 -7.13
CA PHE A 397 1.49 -7.38 -7.35
C PHE A 397 2.39 -6.18 -6.95
N ARG A 398 1.91 -5.41 -5.98
CA ARG A 398 2.41 -4.09 -5.53
C ARG A 398 2.51 -3.06 -6.64
N GLU A 399 1.72 -3.21 -7.69
CA GLU A 399 1.51 -2.20 -8.72
C GLU A 399 0.30 -1.33 -8.40
N ARG A 400 0.32 -0.10 -8.93
CA ARG A 400 -0.87 0.74 -9.04
C ARG A 400 -1.56 0.44 -10.37
N HIS A 401 -2.89 0.41 -10.34
CA HIS A 401 -3.76 0.20 -11.51
C HIS A 401 -4.61 1.43 -11.77
N VAL A 402 -5.00 1.64 -13.03
CA VAL A 402 -5.99 2.69 -13.35
C VAL A 402 -7.34 2.28 -12.76
N LEU A 403 -8.16 3.25 -12.32
CA LEU A 403 -9.43 2.97 -11.64
C LEU A 403 -10.29 1.93 -12.38
N SER A 404 -10.50 2.11 -13.69
CA SER A 404 -11.23 1.16 -14.55
C SER A 404 -10.73 -0.29 -14.45
N ARG A 405 -9.40 -0.49 -14.52
CA ARG A 405 -8.77 -1.81 -14.35
C ARG A 405 -8.86 -2.31 -12.91
N PHE A 406 -8.77 -1.39 -11.94
CA PHE A 406 -8.87 -1.76 -10.53
C PHE A 406 -10.27 -2.26 -10.16
N LEU A 407 -11.35 -1.76 -10.78
CA LEU A 407 -12.71 -2.28 -10.61
C LEU A 407 -12.82 -3.77 -10.99
N THR A 408 -12.21 -4.17 -12.11
CA THR A 408 -12.11 -5.59 -12.49
C THR A 408 -11.32 -6.38 -11.45
N ILE A 409 -10.19 -5.85 -10.99
CA ILE A 409 -9.33 -6.50 -9.99
C ILE A 409 -10.07 -6.65 -8.64
N SER A 410 -10.81 -5.63 -8.19
CA SER A 410 -11.60 -5.71 -6.96
C SER A 410 -12.72 -6.75 -7.05
N SER A 411 -13.40 -6.85 -8.20
CA SER A 411 -14.39 -7.91 -8.45
C SER A 411 -13.74 -9.30 -8.37
N THR A 412 -12.56 -9.49 -8.98
CA THR A 412 -11.79 -10.74 -8.85
C THR A 412 -11.34 -11.03 -7.41
N ILE A 413 -10.87 -10.02 -6.66
CA ILE A 413 -10.48 -10.17 -5.25
C ILE A 413 -11.68 -10.62 -4.41
N VAL A 414 -12.83 -9.96 -4.56
CA VAL A 414 -14.08 -10.28 -3.85
C VAL A 414 -14.59 -11.67 -4.21
N HIS A 415 -14.55 -12.04 -5.50
CA HIS A 415 -14.90 -13.40 -5.95
C HIS A 415 -13.98 -14.45 -5.33
N ASN A 416 -12.65 -14.25 -5.41
CA ASN A 416 -11.67 -15.18 -4.83
C ASN A 416 -11.86 -15.34 -3.32
N TRP A 417 -12.06 -14.25 -2.57
CA TRP A 417 -12.39 -14.32 -1.15
C TRP A 417 -13.66 -15.10 -0.87
N SER A 418 -14.64 -15.04 -1.77
CA SER A 418 -15.88 -15.80 -1.66
C SER A 418 -15.64 -17.29 -1.87
N VAL A 419 -14.99 -17.67 -2.99
CA VAL A 419 -14.63 -19.07 -3.31
C VAL A 419 -13.74 -19.69 -2.22
N GLU A 420 -12.78 -18.94 -1.67
CA GLU A 420 -11.99 -19.36 -0.52
C GLU A 420 -12.82 -19.74 0.71
N ARG A 421 -14.05 -19.25 0.83
CA ARG A 421 -14.94 -19.44 1.98
C ARG A 421 -16.13 -20.36 1.66
N ASP A 422 -16.18 -20.87 0.43
CA ASP A 422 -17.11 -21.91 0.02
C ASP A 422 -16.74 -23.25 0.70
N LEU A 423 -17.72 -23.96 1.26
CA LEU A 423 -17.49 -25.24 1.95
C LEU A 423 -17.12 -26.38 0.99
N SER A 424 -17.36 -26.22 -0.31
CA SER A 424 -16.91 -27.16 -1.34
C SER A 424 -15.42 -27.04 -1.68
N SER A 425 -14.77 -25.94 -1.29
CA SER A 425 -13.34 -25.70 -1.52
C SER A 425 -12.46 -26.59 -0.62
N THR A 426 -11.46 -27.25 -1.21
CA THR A 426 -10.55 -28.18 -0.51
C THR A 426 -9.79 -27.56 0.66
N ASN A 427 -9.52 -26.25 0.60
CA ASN A 427 -8.87 -25.47 1.66
C ASN A 427 -9.78 -24.32 2.15
N ALA A 428 -11.08 -24.60 2.33
CA ALA A 428 -12.07 -23.62 2.78
C ALA A 428 -11.64 -22.88 4.06
N LYS A 429 -11.63 -21.55 4.00
CA LYS A 429 -11.44 -20.63 5.14
C LYS A 429 -12.75 -20.51 5.92
N VAL A 430 -13.17 -21.62 6.53
CA VAL A 430 -14.42 -21.72 7.31
C VAL A 430 -14.39 -20.75 8.50
N PHE A 431 -15.49 -20.03 8.74
CA PHE A 431 -15.63 -19.15 9.89
C PHE A 431 -15.68 -19.93 11.21
N ALA A 432 -14.66 -19.78 12.05
CA ALA A 432 -14.55 -20.53 13.30
C ALA A 432 -15.49 -20.03 14.40
N LYS A 433 -16.62 -20.70 14.58
CA LYS A 433 -17.59 -20.50 15.68
C LYS A 433 -17.12 -21.06 17.04
N GLU A 434 -16.02 -21.80 17.07
CA GLU A 434 -15.38 -22.31 18.29
C GLU A 434 -13.85 -22.16 18.17
N PRO A 435 -13.12 -21.84 19.26
CA PRO A 435 -11.67 -21.72 19.24
C PRO A 435 -10.96 -23.08 19.06
N THR A 436 -9.92 -23.10 18.22
CA THR A 436 -9.11 -24.29 17.96
C THR A 436 -8.14 -24.59 19.10
N ILE A 437 -8.10 -25.86 19.54
CA ILE A 437 -7.29 -26.28 20.69
C ILE A 437 -6.03 -26.99 20.22
N CYS A 438 -4.90 -26.27 20.19
CA CYS A 438 -3.62 -26.86 19.82
C CYS A 438 -3.11 -27.88 20.87
N LEU A 439 -2.28 -28.83 20.43
CA LEU A 439 -1.79 -29.92 21.30
C LEU A 439 -1.07 -29.39 22.57
N ARG A 440 -0.27 -28.32 22.44
CA ARG A 440 0.39 -27.65 23.58
C ARG A 440 -0.62 -27.17 24.64
N LEU A 441 -1.77 -26.66 24.20
CA LEU A 441 -2.83 -26.22 25.10
C LEU A 441 -3.52 -27.42 25.75
N TRP A 442 -3.82 -28.49 25.00
CA TRP A 442 -4.32 -29.74 25.59
C TRP A 442 -3.40 -30.29 26.68
N THR A 443 -2.10 -30.40 26.43
CA THR A 443 -1.12 -30.92 27.41
C THR A 443 -1.07 -30.07 28.68
N SER A 444 -0.96 -28.75 28.55
CA SER A 444 -0.92 -27.84 29.70
C SER A 444 -2.24 -27.77 30.47
N SER A 445 -3.38 -27.97 29.78
CA SER A 445 -4.71 -28.08 30.39
C SER A 445 -4.88 -29.39 31.16
N TYR A 446 -4.39 -30.50 30.62
CA TYR A 446 -4.39 -31.81 31.29
C TYR A 446 -3.49 -31.82 32.53
N GLN A 447 -2.30 -31.21 32.45
CA GLN A 447 -1.44 -30.99 33.62
C GLN A 447 -2.12 -30.11 34.68
N TRP A 448 -2.75 -29.00 34.26
CA TRP A 448 -3.47 -28.11 35.17
C TRP A 448 -4.67 -28.82 35.84
N ALA A 449 -5.43 -29.63 35.09
CA ALA A 449 -6.56 -30.39 35.60
C ALA A 449 -6.16 -31.34 36.74
N LYS A 450 -4.94 -31.90 36.70
CA LYS A 450 -4.36 -32.76 37.75
C LYS A 450 -3.85 -32.02 38.99
N THR A 451 -3.78 -30.69 39.00
CA THR A 451 -3.35 -29.94 40.20
C THR A 451 -4.34 -30.14 41.35
N THR A 452 -3.90 -29.87 42.58
CA THR A 452 -4.72 -29.90 43.80
C THR A 452 -5.48 -28.60 44.07
N LYS A 453 -5.35 -27.59 43.18
CA LYS A 453 -6.01 -26.27 43.34
C LYS A 453 -7.50 -26.41 43.63
N ALA A 454 -7.92 -25.92 44.79
CA ALA A 454 -9.30 -25.85 45.25
C ALA A 454 -10.03 -24.76 44.47
N ILE A 455 -11.14 -25.15 43.81
CA ILE A 455 -11.94 -24.27 42.97
C ILE A 455 -13.29 -24.10 43.65
N ILE A 456 -13.75 -22.85 43.77
CA ILE A 456 -15.06 -22.54 44.32
C ILE A 456 -16.04 -22.43 43.15
N CYS A 457 -17.12 -23.20 43.16
CA CYS A 457 -18.19 -23.13 42.18
C CYS A 457 -19.38 -22.37 42.78
N VAL A 458 -19.95 -21.43 42.02
CA VAL A 458 -21.15 -20.68 42.37
C VAL A 458 -22.11 -20.76 41.18
N GLN A 459 -23.34 -21.22 41.41
CA GLN A 459 -24.41 -21.14 40.41
C GLN A 459 -24.99 -19.72 40.41
N SER A 460 -25.22 -19.14 39.23
CA SER A 460 -25.87 -17.85 39.04
C SER A 460 -26.80 -17.94 37.84
N GLY A 461 -28.08 -18.23 38.11
CA GLY A 461 -29.06 -18.59 37.07
C GLY A 461 -28.58 -19.79 36.26
N ASP A 462 -28.62 -19.68 34.94
CA ASP A 462 -28.16 -20.70 33.98
C ASP A 462 -26.63 -20.74 33.81
N SER A 463 -25.87 -19.97 34.60
CA SER A 463 -24.40 -19.94 34.56
C SER A 463 -23.75 -20.56 35.79
N LYS A 464 -22.65 -21.27 35.58
CA LYS A 464 -21.73 -21.77 36.60
C LYS A 464 -20.44 -20.96 36.57
N GLN A 465 -20.18 -20.23 37.65
CA GLN A 465 -18.96 -19.46 37.85
C GLN A 465 -17.97 -20.26 38.70
N TYR A 466 -16.80 -20.53 38.13
CA TYR A 466 -15.70 -21.25 38.75
C TYR A 466 -14.58 -20.26 39.09
N TYR A 467 -14.37 -20.06 40.39
CA TYR A 467 -13.32 -19.20 40.94
C TYR A 467 -12.07 -20.04 41.20
N ILE A 468 -10.99 -19.69 40.51
CA ILE A 468 -9.77 -20.47 40.37
C ILE A 468 -8.60 -19.67 40.95
N PRO A 469 -7.86 -20.21 41.93
CA PRO A 469 -6.71 -19.51 42.49
C PRO A 469 -5.58 -19.40 41.45
N ALA A 470 -5.14 -18.17 41.19
CA ALA A 470 -4.07 -17.87 40.24
C ALA A 470 -2.69 -18.22 40.81
N ARG A 471 -1.65 -17.97 40.02
CA ARG A 471 -0.23 -18.06 40.42
C ARG A 471 0.05 -19.35 41.23
N HIS A 472 0.73 -19.22 42.37
CA HIS A 472 1.09 -20.31 43.29
C HIS A 472 0.01 -20.65 44.33
N LEU A 473 -1.08 -19.88 44.41
CA LEU A 473 -2.11 -20.09 45.44
C LEU A 473 -2.84 -21.42 45.25
N GLU A 474 -3.10 -22.16 46.32
CA GLU A 474 -3.81 -23.45 46.24
C GLU A 474 -5.31 -23.32 46.47
N SER A 475 -5.76 -22.27 47.16
CA SER A 475 -7.15 -21.99 47.49
C SER A 475 -7.45 -20.48 47.48
N ILE A 476 -8.73 -20.12 47.57
CA ILE A 476 -9.21 -18.74 47.69
C ILE A 476 -9.95 -18.62 49.03
N SER A 477 -9.68 -17.56 49.80
CA SER A 477 -10.41 -17.31 51.04
C SER A 477 -11.82 -16.77 50.78
N GLN A 478 -12.78 -17.07 51.65
CA GLN A 478 -14.14 -16.51 51.53
C GLN A 478 -14.16 -14.98 51.65
N ALA A 479 -13.20 -14.38 52.37
CA ALA A 479 -13.06 -12.93 52.47
C ALA A 479 -12.57 -12.30 51.15
N ASP A 480 -11.59 -12.92 50.49
CA ASP A 480 -11.07 -12.43 49.21
C ASP A 480 -12.07 -12.66 48.08
N LEU A 481 -12.80 -13.78 48.08
CA LEU A 481 -13.91 -14.02 47.14
C LEU A 481 -15.02 -12.96 47.32
N LYS A 482 -15.45 -12.68 48.56
CA LYS A 482 -16.43 -11.60 48.85
C LYS A 482 -15.95 -10.21 48.46
N ARG A 483 -14.63 -9.94 48.51
CA ARG A 483 -14.05 -8.68 48.02
C ARG A 483 -14.08 -8.63 46.49
N TYR A 484 -13.72 -9.73 45.85
CA TYR A 484 -13.70 -9.88 44.39
C TYR A 484 -15.09 -9.72 43.77
N THR A 485 -16.11 -10.42 44.28
CA THR A 485 -17.47 -10.35 43.73
C THR A 485 -18.13 -8.98 43.92
N LYS A 486 -17.72 -8.22 44.95
CA LYS A 486 -18.17 -6.83 45.15
C LYS A 486 -17.50 -5.81 44.22
N GLN A 487 -16.40 -6.17 43.55
CA GLN A 487 -15.62 -5.29 42.64
C GLN A 487 -15.24 -3.90 43.23
N LYS A 488 -15.17 -3.77 44.56
CA LYS A 488 -14.81 -2.51 45.24
C LYS A 488 -13.34 -2.54 45.66
N TRP A 489 -12.51 -1.82 44.92
CA TRP A 489 -11.08 -1.70 45.14
C TRP A 489 -10.72 -0.33 45.71
N THR A 490 -10.55 -0.24 47.03
CA THR A 490 -10.22 1.03 47.72
C THR A 490 -8.74 1.41 47.65
N SER A 491 -7.89 0.56 47.06
CA SER A 491 -6.48 0.88 46.79
C SER A 491 -5.95 0.00 45.65
N PHE A 492 -4.88 0.45 45.00
CA PHE A 492 -4.19 -0.32 43.97
C PHE A 492 -3.74 -1.71 44.47
N LYS A 493 -3.35 -1.84 45.75
CA LYS A 493 -2.98 -3.12 46.37
C LYS A 493 -4.16 -4.10 46.49
N PHE A 494 -5.38 -3.60 46.71
CA PHE A 494 -6.57 -4.45 46.67
C PHE A 494 -6.99 -4.80 45.24
N PHE A 495 -6.80 -3.88 44.28
CA PHE A 495 -6.99 -4.15 42.85
C PHE A 495 -6.00 -5.21 42.33
N GLU A 496 -4.72 -5.13 42.70
CA GLU A 496 -3.71 -6.13 42.31
C GLU A 496 -4.10 -7.54 42.79
N LYS A 497 -4.60 -7.66 44.02
CA LYS A 497 -5.13 -8.92 44.58
C LYS A 497 -6.32 -9.49 43.79
N SER A 498 -7.00 -8.73 42.95
CA SER A 498 -8.04 -9.28 42.06
C SER A 498 -7.46 -10.28 41.05
N TYR A 499 -6.21 -10.07 40.61
CA TYR A 499 -5.49 -10.95 39.68
C TYR A 499 -4.97 -12.24 40.33
N ASP A 500 -5.16 -12.40 41.65
CA ASP A 500 -4.95 -13.67 42.33
C ASP A 500 -6.15 -14.64 42.14
N ILE A 501 -7.25 -14.19 41.53
CA ILE A 501 -8.47 -14.96 41.27
C ILE A 501 -8.82 -14.93 39.77
N TRP A 502 -8.81 -16.09 39.13
CA TRP A 502 -9.42 -16.24 37.81
C TRP A 502 -10.87 -16.66 37.94
N CYS A 503 -11.79 -15.97 37.28
CA CYS A 503 -13.16 -16.41 37.10
C CYS A 503 -13.29 -17.08 35.72
N LEU A 504 -13.92 -18.25 35.70
CA LEU A 504 -14.34 -18.97 34.49
C LEU A 504 -15.86 -19.15 34.57
N GLU A 505 -16.58 -18.61 33.59
CA GLU A 505 -18.03 -18.69 33.47
C GLU A 505 -18.39 -19.71 32.38
N MET A 506 -19.13 -20.75 32.76
CA MET A 506 -19.67 -21.77 31.84
C MET A 506 -21.20 -21.66 31.87
N ILE A 507 -21.86 -21.58 30.71
CA ILE A 507 -23.32 -21.49 30.62
C ILE A 507 -23.88 -22.90 30.40
N ASP A 508 -24.85 -23.30 31.21
CA ASP A 508 -25.51 -24.59 31.09
C ASP A 508 -26.30 -24.69 29.77
N GLY A 509 -26.29 -25.86 29.13
CA GLY A 509 -26.90 -26.09 27.82
C GLY A 509 -26.09 -25.60 26.61
N LEU A 510 -25.04 -24.79 26.79
CA LEU A 510 -24.14 -24.37 25.71
C LEU A 510 -22.86 -25.22 25.62
N SER A 511 -22.16 -25.14 24.48
CA SER A 511 -20.84 -25.76 24.32
C SER A 511 -19.85 -25.16 25.30
N TRP A 512 -19.14 -25.99 26.07
CA TRP A 512 -18.13 -25.52 27.03
C TRP A 512 -17.01 -24.66 26.40
N LYS A 513 -16.86 -24.67 25.07
CA LYS A 513 -15.91 -23.81 24.35
C LYS A 513 -16.38 -22.36 24.18
N THR A 514 -17.67 -22.06 24.44
CA THR A 514 -18.19 -20.68 24.52
C THR A 514 -18.08 -20.08 25.93
N SER A 515 -17.45 -20.79 26.86
CA SER A 515 -17.19 -20.29 28.23
C SER A 515 -16.25 -19.07 28.20
N LYS A 516 -16.40 -18.17 29.18
CA LYS A 516 -15.58 -16.95 29.31
C LYS A 516 -14.60 -17.06 30.46
N CYS A 517 -13.39 -16.51 30.34
CA CYS A 517 -12.44 -16.47 31.45
C CYS A 517 -11.67 -15.16 31.50
N ASN A 518 -11.52 -14.55 32.68
CA ASN A 518 -10.80 -13.29 32.85
C ASN A 518 -9.26 -13.43 32.79
N CYS A 519 -8.71 -14.64 32.68
CA CYS A 519 -7.25 -14.82 32.74
C CYS A 519 -6.56 -14.31 31.46
N PRO A 520 -5.33 -13.74 31.54
CA PRO A 520 -4.66 -13.12 30.38
C PRO A 520 -4.54 -14.01 29.14
N ALA A 521 -4.37 -15.33 29.35
CA ALA A 521 -4.31 -16.28 28.24
C ALA A 521 -5.64 -16.42 27.49
N PHE A 522 -6.79 -16.29 28.18
CA PHE A 522 -8.10 -16.29 27.55
C PHE A 522 -8.40 -14.94 26.90
N LEU A 523 -8.20 -13.82 27.61
CA LEU A 523 -8.43 -12.48 27.06
C LEU A 523 -7.69 -12.33 25.71
N LYS A 524 -6.44 -12.82 25.67
CA LYS A 524 -5.65 -12.83 24.45
C LYS A 524 -6.08 -13.85 23.41
N ASN A 525 -6.46 -15.09 23.73
CA ASN A 525 -6.61 -16.16 22.71
C ASN A 525 -8.03 -16.73 22.58
N TYR A 526 -9.01 -16.22 23.34
CA TYR A 526 -10.38 -16.74 23.51
C TYR A 526 -10.45 -18.20 24.01
N ILE A 527 -9.32 -18.76 24.42
CA ILE A 527 -9.20 -20.09 25.00
C ILE A 527 -7.99 -20.14 25.93
N CYS A 528 -8.12 -20.87 27.05
CA CYS A 528 -7.07 -20.99 28.04
C CYS A 528 -7.07 -22.36 28.71
N LYS A 529 -5.98 -22.64 29.45
CA LYS A 529 -5.81 -23.90 30.18
C LYS A 529 -6.86 -24.13 31.27
N HIS A 530 -7.47 -23.05 31.78
CA HIS A 530 -8.52 -23.11 32.80
C HIS A 530 -9.83 -23.61 32.21
N MET A 531 -10.28 -23.04 31.08
CA MET A 531 -11.50 -23.48 30.38
C MET A 531 -11.41 -24.96 29.96
N VAL A 532 -10.34 -25.32 29.22
CA VAL A 532 -10.13 -26.70 28.75
C VAL A 532 -9.89 -27.64 29.93
N GLY A 533 -9.10 -27.22 30.92
CA GLY A 533 -8.80 -28.03 32.11
C GLY A 533 -10.01 -28.27 33.00
N MET A 534 -10.96 -27.32 33.08
CA MET A 534 -12.22 -27.50 33.80
C MET A 534 -13.16 -28.45 33.06
N ALA A 535 -13.27 -28.33 31.73
CA ALA A 535 -14.00 -29.33 30.93
C ALA A 535 -13.43 -30.76 31.11
N ILE A 536 -12.10 -30.89 31.32
CA ILE A 536 -11.46 -32.17 31.68
C ILE A 536 -11.84 -32.61 33.11
N ARG A 537 -11.75 -31.73 34.11
CA ARG A 537 -12.12 -32.05 35.52
C ARG A 537 -13.57 -32.47 35.66
N LEU A 538 -14.47 -31.77 34.96
CA LEU A 538 -15.92 -32.04 34.91
C LEU A 538 -16.26 -33.24 34.00
N LYS A 539 -15.28 -33.88 33.37
CA LYS A 539 -15.43 -35.01 32.43
C LYS A 539 -16.26 -34.71 31.17
N ILE A 540 -16.49 -33.43 30.88
CA ILE A 540 -17.21 -32.94 29.69
C ILE A 540 -16.40 -33.21 28.41
N CYS A 541 -15.06 -33.16 28.49
CA CYS A 541 -14.18 -33.50 27.37
C CYS A 541 -13.05 -34.46 27.76
N LYS A 542 -12.57 -35.24 26.79
CA LYS A 542 -11.44 -36.16 26.94
C LYS A 542 -10.23 -35.60 26.19
N PRO A 543 -9.07 -35.37 26.84
CA PRO A 543 -7.89 -34.88 26.14
C PRO A 543 -7.33 -35.98 25.21
N PRO A 544 -6.78 -35.61 24.04
CA PRO A 544 -6.25 -36.57 23.07
C PRO A 544 -5.06 -37.35 23.65
N ALA A 545 -4.80 -38.56 23.13
CA ALA A 545 -3.75 -39.44 23.65
C ALA A 545 -2.36 -38.76 23.65
N ALA A 546 -2.02 -38.04 22.58
CA ALA A 546 -0.78 -37.27 22.45
C ALA A 546 -0.60 -36.14 23.49
N ALA A 547 -1.68 -35.68 24.14
CA ALA A 547 -1.59 -34.71 25.22
C ALA A 547 -1.30 -35.35 26.59
N LYS A 548 -1.45 -36.68 26.70
CA LYS A 548 -1.16 -37.47 27.90
C LYS A 548 0.26 -38.01 27.90
N THR A 549 0.87 -38.20 26.72
CA THR A 549 2.27 -38.61 26.50
C THR A 549 3.24 -37.46 26.82
N ILE A 550 3.26 -37.05 28.09
CA ILE A 550 4.33 -36.21 28.63
C ILE A 550 5.56 -37.12 28.76
N PRO A 551 6.72 -36.79 28.18
CA PRO A 551 7.91 -37.62 28.30
C PRO A 551 8.29 -37.78 29.78
N ILE A 552 8.55 -39.02 30.18
CA ILE A 552 9.18 -39.30 31.48
C ILE A 552 10.61 -38.79 31.37
N ASN A 553 10.81 -37.53 31.78
CA ASN A 553 12.14 -36.92 31.77
C ASN A 553 13.11 -37.81 32.55
N SER A 554 14.24 -38.14 31.90
CA SER A 554 15.35 -38.79 32.57
C SER A 554 15.74 -37.98 33.81
N LYS A 555 15.89 -38.66 34.96
CA LYS A 555 16.34 -38.00 36.20
C LYS A 555 17.61 -37.19 35.89
N ARG A 556 17.69 -35.94 36.37
CA ARG A 556 18.96 -35.22 36.42
C ARG A 556 20.02 -36.13 37.04
N LYS A 557 21.20 -36.24 36.42
CA LYS A 557 22.35 -36.95 37.01
C LYS A 557 22.56 -36.42 38.44
N ARG A 558 22.85 -37.32 39.40
CA ARG A 558 23.11 -36.96 40.80
C ARG A 558 24.23 -35.91 40.85
N GLY A 559 23.96 -34.77 41.47
CA GLY A 559 24.92 -33.66 41.61
C GLY A 559 24.23 -32.34 41.90
N ARG A 560 24.93 -31.42 42.58
CA ARG A 560 24.45 -30.05 42.81
C ARG A 560 24.37 -29.33 41.45
N PRO A 561 23.30 -28.56 41.14
CA PRO A 561 23.29 -27.70 39.96
C PRO A 561 24.49 -26.76 40.00
N ALA A 562 25.24 -26.68 38.90
CA ALA A 562 26.29 -25.67 38.76
C ALA A 562 25.66 -24.28 38.93
N LYS A 563 26.26 -23.43 39.76
CA LYS A 563 25.84 -22.01 39.85
C LYS A 563 25.95 -21.38 38.46
N ALA A 564 24.97 -20.57 38.09
CA ALA A 564 25.02 -19.81 36.84
C ALA A 564 26.31 -18.97 36.83
N LYS A 565 27.07 -19.07 35.73
CA LYS A 565 28.20 -18.15 35.50
C LYS A 565 27.61 -16.76 35.23
N PRO A 566 28.22 -15.67 35.73
CA PRO A 566 27.79 -14.33 35.38
C PRO A 566 27.84 -14.13 33.86
N ALA A 567 26.89 -13.36 33.33
CA ALA A 567 26.86 -13.04 31.90
C ALA A 567 28.13 -12.29 31.51
N LEU A 568 28.66 -12.60 30.33
CA LEU A 568 29.86 -11.95 29.81
C LEU A 568 29.53 -10.48 29.54
N LEU A 569 30.14 -9.57 30.30
CA LEU A 569 30.19 -8.16 29.91
C LEU A 569 31.20 -8.06 28.76
N VAL A 570 30.68 -7.91 27.54
CA VAL A 570 31.50 -7.54 26.39
C VAL A 570 31.83 -6.05 26.54
N GLN A 571 33.13 -5.73 26.54
CA GLN A 571 33.64 -4.37 26.41
C GLN A 571 33.67 -3.96 24.93
#